data_AF-A0A9P8GPV1-F1
#
_entry.id   AF-A0A9P8GPV1-F1
#
_cell.length_a   1.000
_cell.length_b   1.000
_cell.length_c   1.000
_cell.angle_alpha   90.00
_cell.angle_beta   90.00
_cell.angle_gamma   90.00
#
_symmetry.space_group_name_H-M   'P 1'
#
loop_
_entity.id
_entity.type
_entity.pdbx_description
1 polymer ?
#
loop_
_entity_poly.entity_id
_entity_poly.type
_entity_poly.pdbx_seq_one_letter_code
_entity_poly.pdbx_strand_id
1 'polypeptide(L)'
;MVPALRKILIINPNSTRSMTNALKPLVDSLGYSSTQHTYFTAPSGPASINNEDDAAESARHCLEPLLPLLETHDAFLVCCYSAHPLVGQLKARPEVAGRRKPVTGIFEASISSSLQAIGPGERFGIVSTGKVWEATLREAVDNYLGVEDNTEGSAAFAGVQTTGLNATELHDTSPVEVRSRMKKAVATLLMDDAGGPVGAVCLGCAGMAGFDDMVREAAIETLGHGQGSKVRIVDGVVAGVTWLEGALRSGMSNLVIRKHTMATTETKTKTFKSHPIESWDDGMSPIYTHLHPLLLLGLFYYQFPSLVEKPVDTLPQTALGVAALQLAYLCICIPGSNQAQLPQRGKKKGKMTQNHQGDTGIGAKLVPGILSLILAVTLGAPLIAIVLILFGAPLTTHQAHTLYCGLHISLLAAYPLFYVHGVDAAKWTEVGALAAPIDEVFGATVGTLIGAWVGAIPIPLDWDREWQKWPVTILAGAYIGYAVGKVVGGSLLKGSKIKIA
;
A
#
# COMPACT_ATOMS: atom_id res chain seq x y z
N MET A 1 -24.54 -37.22 0.29
CA MET A 1 -23.12 -36.84 0.23
C MET A 1 -22.82 -36.11 1.53
N VAL A 2 -22.03 -36.68 2.43
CA VAL A 2 -21.64 -35.98 3.67
C VAL A 2 -20.81 -34.77 3.25
N PRO A 3 -21.14 -33.53 3.66
CA PRO A 3 -20.33 -32.37 3.33
C PRO A 3 -18.89 -32.62 3.77
N ALA A 4 -17.91 -32.30 2.90
CA ALA A 4 -16.51 -32.38 3.29
C ALA A 4 -16.28 -31.54 4.55
N LEU A 5 -15.60 -32.13 5.54
CA LEU A 5 -15.27 -31.47 6.80
C LEU A 5 -14.39 -30.25 6.50
N ARG A 6 -14.90 -29.05 6.80
CA ARG A 6 -14.15 -27.79 6.62
C ARG A 6 -13.01 -27.73 7.61
N LYS A 7 -11.89 -27.14 7.23
CA LYS A 7 -10.71 -26.98 8.11
C LYS A 7 -10.31 -25.52 8.23
N ILE A 8 -10.40 -24.98 9.45
CA ILE A 8 -9.94 -23.63 9.78
C ILE A 8 -8.66 -23.74 10.61
N LEU A 9 -7.58 -23.11 10.15
CA LEU A 9 -6.34 -22.99 10.91
C LEU A 9 -6.36 -21.72 11.77
N ILE A 10 -6.27 -21.89 13.07
CA ILE A 10 -6.17 -20.82 14.07
C ILE A 10 -4.68 -20.59 14.38
N ILE A 11 -4.15 -19.46 13.95
CA ILE A 11 -2.72 -19.15 13.94
C ILE A 11 -2.42 -18.18 15.08
N ASN A 12 -1.75 -18.64 16.12
CA ASN A 12 -1.06 -17.77 17.06
C ASN A 12 0.33 -17.43 16.49
N PRO A 13 0.60 -16.17 16.09
CA PRO A 13 1.88 -15.81 15.49
C PRO A 13 3.02 -15.65 16.51
N ASN A 14 2.77 -15.66 17.82
CA ASN A 14 3.84 -15.67 18.82
C ASN A 14 4.25 -17.11 19.18
N SER A 15 5.40 -17.25 19.85
CA SER A 15 5.97 -18.55 20.20
C SER A 15 5.40 -19.17 21.50
N THR A 16 4.41 -18.52 22.13
CA THR A 16 3.83 -18.95 23.41
C THR A 16 2.66 -19.94 23.22
N ARG A 17 2.91 -21.21 23.57
CA ARG A 17 1.91 -22.30 23.47
C ARG A 17 0.70 -22.12 24.40
N SER A 18 0.90 -21.56 25.61
CA SER A 18 -0.20 -21.33 26.56
C SER A 18 -1.25 -20.36 26.00
N MET A 19 -0.84 -19.30 25.29
CA MET A 19 -1.76 -18.40 24.59
C MET A 19 -2.57 -19.13 23.52
N THR A 20 -1.94 -20.02 22.76
CA THR A 20 -2.64 -20.86 21.77
C THR A 20 -3.68 -21.77 22.44
N ASN A 21 -3.34 -22.36 23.59
CA ASN A 21 -4.27 -23.19 24.35
C ASN A 21 -5.44 -22.40 24.92
N ALA A 22 -5.24 -21.13 25.29
CA ALA A 22 -6.31 -20.25 25.77
C ALA A 22 -7.37 -19.94 24.69
N LEU A 23 -7.03 -20.03 23.40
CA LEU A 23 -7.97 -19.85 22.30
C LEU A 23 -8.95 -21.03 22.15
N LYS A 24 -8.55 -22.24 22.57
CA LYS A 24 -9.33 -23.46 22.30
C LYS A 24 -10.73 -23.43 22.91
N PRO A 25 -10.92 -23.14 24.22
CA PRO A 25 -12.26 -23.12 24.82
C PRO A 25 -13.20 -22.12 24.16
N LEU A 26 -12.69 -20.98 23.70
CA LEU A 26 -13.48 -19.97 23.01
C LEU A 26 -13.98 -20.48 21.66
N VAL A 27 -13.07 -21.03 20.85
CA VAL A 27 -13.42 -21.61 19.55
C VAL A 27 -14.36 -22.81 19.71
N ASP A 28 -14.11 -23.66 20.70
CA ASP A 28 -14.94 -24.84 21.00
C ASP A 28 -16.35 -24.44 21.45
N SER A 29 -16.50 -23.33 22.19
CA SER A 29 -17.80 -22.84 22.67
C SER A 29 -18.76 -22.41 21.54
N LEU A 30 -18.23 -22.14 20.33
CA LEU A 30 -19.05 -21.82 19.16
C LEU A 30 -19.82 -23.03 18.61
N GLY A 31 -19.46 -24.24 19.02
CA GLY A 31 -20.27 -25.44 18.75
C GLY A 31 -20.34 -25.88 17.29
N TYR A 32 -19.38 -25.50 16.44
CA TYR A 32 -19.35 -25.93 15.05
C TYR A 32 -18.98 -27.41 14.90
N SER A 33 -19.98 -28.27 14.67
CA SER A 33 -19.79 -29.72 14.50
C SER A 33 -19.33 -30.14 13.09
N SER A 34 -19.47 -29.26 12.10
CA SER A 34 -19.11 -29.52 10.70
C SER A 34 -17.76 -28.93 10.27
N THR A 35 -17.01 -28.36 11.22
CA THR A 35 -15.77 -27.65 10.96
C THR A 35 -14.72 -28.09 11.97
N GLN A 36 -13.59 -28.54 11.46
CA GLN A 36 -12.42 -28.88 12.24
C GLN A 36 -11.56 -27.62 12.41
N HIS A 37 -11.32 -27.25 13.67
CA HIS A 37 -10.34 -26.24 14.02
C HIS A 37 -9.02 -26.91 14.35
N THR A 38 -7.95 -26.42 13.75
CA THR A 38 -6.57 -26.79 14.09
C THR A 38 -5.82 -25.56 14.55
N TYR A 39 -4.75 -25.75 15.32
CA TYR A 39 -4.06 -24.66 15.98
C TYR A 39 -2.58 -24.67 15.61
N PHE A 40 -2.06 -23.49 15.35
CA PHE A 40 -0.66 -23.24 15.08
C PHE A 40 -0.10 -22.28 16.13
N THR A 41 1.11 -22.57 16.61
CA THR A 41 1.94 -21.66 17.41
C THR A 41 3.22 -21.45 16.62
N ALA A 42 3.71 -20.21 16.54
CA ALA A 42 4.98 -19.96 15.86
C ALA A 42 6.09 -20.80 16.51
N PRO A 43 6.95 -21.47 15.71
CA PRO A 43 7.98 -22.34 16.26
C PRO A 43 9.13 -21.56 16.92
N SER A 44 9.28 -20.27 16.59
CA SER A 44 10.30 -19.35 17.09
C SER A 44 9.81 -17.90 16.91
N GLY A 45 10.65 -16.92 17.27
CA GLY A 45 10.28 -15.50 17.29
C GLY A 45 9.78 -15.06 18.67
N PRO A 46 9.17 -13.87 18.78
CA PRO A 46 8.85 -13.26 20.06
C PRO A 46 7.81 -14.09 20.83
N ALA A 47 8.00 -14.19 22.14
CA ALA A 47 7.05 -14.87 23.03
C ALA A 47 5.72 -14.12 23.14
N SER A 48 5.75 -12.80 22.96
CA SER A 48 4.58 -11.93 22.90
C SER A 48 4.84 -10.80 21.91
N ILE A 49 3.81 -10.37 21.20
CA ILE A 49 3.89 -9.27 20.23
C ILE A 49 3.40 -8.01 20.92
N ASN A 50 4.28 -7.03 21.09
CA ASN A 50 4.01 -5.81 21.87
C ASN A 50 4.21 -4.52 21.05
N ASN A 51 4.64 -4.63 19.80
CA ASN A 51 4.83 -3.54 18.84
C ASN A 51 4.82 -4.08 17.39
N GLU A 52 5.04 -3.21 16.42
CA GLU A 52 5.05 -3.56 14.99
C GLU A 52 6.28 -4.37 14.57
N ASP A 53 7.44 -4.13 15.19
CA ASP A 53 8.67 -4.88 14.92
C ASP A 53 8.50 -6.36 15.31
N ASP A 54 7.92 -6.62 16.50
CA ASP A 54 7.56 -7.96 16.95
C ASP A 54 6.56 -8.63 15.98
N ALA A 55 5.61 -7.86 15.42
CA ALA A 55 4.62 -8.35 14.45
C ALA A 55 5.28 -8.71 13.10
N ALA A 56 6.26 -7.92 12.65
CA ALA A 56 7.04 -8.19 11.45
C ALA A 56 7.96 -9.40 11.64
N GLU A 57 8.64 -9.50 12.79
CA GLU A 57 9.48 -10.63 13.17
C GLU A 57 8.65 -11.91 13.22
N SER A 58 7.57 -11.94 14.01
CA SER A 58 6.69 -13.11 14.12
C SER A 58 6.14 -13.57 12.77
N ALA A 59 5.77 -12.66 11.86
CA ALA A 59 5.39 -13.00 10.49
C ALA A 59 6.48 -13.80 9.74
N ARG A 60 7.75 -13.38 9.83
CA ARG A 60 8.89 -14.12 9.22
C ARG A 60 9.02 -15.53 9.79
N HIS A 61 8.86 -15.67 11.11
CA HIS A 61 8.96 -16.98 11.78
C HIS A 61 7.76 -17.90 11.50
N CYS A 62 6.61 -17.35 11.12
CA CYS A 62 5.41 -18.12 10.80
C CYS A 62 5.37 -18.62 9.36
N LEU A 63 5.88 -17.86 8.40
CA LEU A 63 5.52 -18.05 6.99
C LEU A 63 5.95 -19.40 6.42
N GLU A 64 7.20 -19.82 6.61
CA GLU A 64 7.72 -21.08 6.08
C GLU A 64 7.05 -22.32 6.75
N PRO A 65 6.92 -22.37 8.08
CA PRO A 65 6.19 -23.45 8.77
C PRO A 65 4.70 -23.56 8.40
N LEU A 66 4.08 -22.46 7.97
CA LEU A 66 2.67 -22.46 7.55
C LEU A 66 2.46 -23.04 6.15
N LEU A 67 3.47 -23.05 5.27
CA LEU A 67 3.32 -23.47 3.87
C LEU A 67 2.64 -24.84 3.69
N PRO A 68 3.04 -25.91 4.40
CA PRO A 68 2.40 -27.22 4.27
C PRO A 68 0.93 -27.22 4.75
N LEU A 69 0.58 -26.31 5.66
CA LEU A 69 -0.76 -26.19 6.20
C LEU A 69 -1.68 -25.41 5.25
N LEU A 70 -1.13 -24.56 4.38
CA LEU A 70 -1.91 -23.79 3.41
C LEU A 70 -2.65 -24.69 2.42
N GLU A 71 -2.08 -25.84 2.05
CA GLU A 71 -2.70 -26.80 1.14
C GLU A 71 -3.85 -27.58 1.81
N THR A 72 -3.70 -27.89 3.09
CA THR A 72 -4.56 -28.82 3.84
C THR A 72 -5.72 -28.16 4.58
N HIS A 73 -5.71 -26.84 4.71
CA HIS A 73 -6.77 -26.06 5.37
C HIS A 73 -7.54 -25.21 4.35
N ASP A 74 -8.78 -24.89 4.69
CA ASP A 74 -9.70 -24.14 3.82
C ASP A 74 -9.73 -22.66 4.16
N ALA A 75 -9.35 -22.27 5.38
CA ALA A 75 -9.39 -20.91 5.90
C ALA A 75 -8.38 -20.67 7.02
N PHE A 76 -8.02 -19.41 7.27
CA PHE A 76 -6.93 -19.04 8.18
C PHE A 76 -7.30 -17.82 9.03
N LEU A 77 -7.19 -17.96 10.36
CA LEU A 77 -7.36 -16.87 11.33
C LEU A 77 -6.01 -16.52 11.95
N VAL A 78 -5.58 -15.25 11.86
CA VAL A 78 -4.37 -14.77 12.56
C VAL A 78 -4.77 -14.13 13.89
N CYS A 79 -4.34 -14.72 15.00
CA CYS A 79 -4.71 -14.35 16.36
C CYS A 79 -3.69 -13.40 17.00
N CYS A 80 -3.45 -12.26 16.37
CA CYS A 80 -2.78 -11.11 16.96
C CYS A 80 -3.64 -9.86 16.71
N TYR A 81 -3.84 -9.05 17.75
CA TYR A 81 -4.66 -7.85 17.65
C TYR A 81 -3.81 -6.67 17.20
N SER A 82 -3.51 -6.64 15.91
CA SER A 82 -2.82 -5.56 15.21
C SER A 82 -3.14 -5.66 13.72
N ALA A 83 -2.71 -4.67 12.92
CA ALA A 83 -2.66 -4.82 11.46
C ALA A 83 -1.53 -5.80 11.07
N HIS A 84 -1.66 -7.06 11.47
CA HIS A 84 -0.56 -8.02 11.46
C HIS A 84 -0.16 -8.39 10.03
N PRO A 85 1.12 -8.23 9.63
CA PRO A 85 1.54 -8.40 8.23
C PRO A 85 1.28 -9.81 7.68
N LEU A 86 1.30 -10.82 8.55
CA LEU A 86 0.98 -12.20 8.20
C LEU A 86 -0.38 -12.36 7.50
N VAL A 87 -1.40 -11.54 7.82
CA VAL A 87 -2.72 -11.62 7.17
C VAL A 87 -2.60 -11.33 5.67
N GLY A 88 -1.94 -10.22 5.33
CA GLY A 88 -1.69 -9.83 3.93
C GLY A 88 -0.79 -10.82 3.22
N GLN A 89 0.27 -11.29 3.88
CA GLN A 89 1.19 -12.29 3.34
C GLN A 89 0.48 -13.60 3.00
N LEU A 90 -0.36 -14.11 3.90
CA LEU A 90 -1.17 -15.32 3.67
C LEU A 90 -2.16 -15.13 2.52
N LYS A 91 -2.87 -13.99 2.45
CA LYS A 91 -3.77 -13.66 1.33
C LYS A 91 -3.06 -13.67 -0.02
N ALA A 92 -1.80 -13.25 -0.07
CA ALA A 92 -1.01 -13.19 -1.29
C ALA A 92 -0.43 -14.54 -1.74
N ARG A 93 -0.45 -15.57 -0.87
CA ARG A 93 0.09 -16.90 -1.19
C ARG A 93 -0.70 -17.58 -2.31
N PRO A 94 -0.05 -18.15 -3.34
CA PRO A 94 -0.75 -18.84 -4.44
C PRO A 94 -1.72 -19.94 -3.98
N GLU A 95 -1.36 -20.67 -2.92
CA GLU A 95 -2.13 -21.76 -2.31
C GLU A 95 -3.46 -21.27 -1.72
N VAL A 96 -3.47 -20.01 -1.27
CA VAL A 96 -4.63 -19.31 -0.68
C VAL A 96 -5.38 -18.55 -1.76
N ALA A 97 -4.71 -17.66 -2.50
CA ALA A 97 -5.28 -16.81 -3.53
C ALA A 97 -5.87 -17.61 -4.71
N GLY A 98 -5.16 -18.65 -5.16
CA GLY A 98 -5.59 -19.48 -6.28
C GLY A 98 -6.88 -20.24 -6.01
N ARG A 99 -7.16 -20.54 -4.73
CA ARG A 99 -8.38 -21.22 -4.26
C ARG A 99 -9.33 -20.28 -3.50
N ARG A 100 -9.05 -18.98 -3.48
CA ARG A 100 -9.82 -17.95 -2.75
C ARG A 100 -10.14 -18.35 -1.31
N LYS A 101 -9.16 -18.95 -0.62
CA LYS A 101 -9.31 -19.35 0.77
C LYS A 101 -9.43 -18.10 1.64
N PRO A 102 -10.46 -17.96 2.49
CA PRO A 102 -10.63 -16.78 3.31
C PRO A 102 -9.54 -16.71 4.39
N VAL A 103 -9.02 -15.50 4.59
CA VAL A 103 -8.02 -15.17 5.62
C VAL A 103 -8.44 -13.88 6.29
N THR A 104 -8.39 -13.84 7.61
CA THR A 104 -8.57 -12.60 8.39
C THR A 104 -7.69 -12.63 9.63
N GLY A 105 -7.34 -11.48 10.17
CA GLY A 105 -6.87 -11.35 11.54
C GLY A 105 -8.03 -11.06 12.50
N ILE A 106 -7.76 -11.21 13.80
CA ILE A 106 -8.73 -10.89 14.86
C ILE A 106 -8.99 -9.37 14.96
N PHE A 107 -8.04 -8.55 14.50
CA PHE A 107 -8.17 -7.10 14.40
C PHE A 107 -9.21 -6.68 13.35
N GLU A 108 -9.10 -7.15 12.11
CA GLU A 108 -10.04 -6.80 11.05
C GLU A 108 -11.44 -7.38 11.34
N ALA A 109 -11.48 -8.59 11.91
CA ALA A 109 -12.72 -9.25 12.26
C ALA A 109 -13.49 -8.51 13.36
N SER A 110 -12.81 -8.07 14.42
CA SER A 110 -13.46 -7.33 15.50
C SER A 110 -14.02 -5.99 15.02
N ILE A 111 -13.28 -5.25 14.18
CA ILE A 111 -13.74 -3.97 13.63
C ILE A 111 -14.95 -4.18 12.73
N SER A 112 -14.89 -5.14 11.79
CA SER A 112 -16.00 -5.46 10.89
C SER A 112 -17.27 -5.88 11.64
N SER A 113 -17.13 -6.68 12.70
CA SER A 113 -18.25 -7.09 13.53
C SER A 113 -18.81 -5.92 14.33
N SER A 114 -17.95 -5.06 14.88
CA SER A 114 -18.36 -3.86 15.61
C SER A 114 -19.14 -2.88 14.74
N LEU A 115 -18.71 -2.63 13.50
CA LEU A 115 -19.44 -1.77 12.57
C LEU A 115 -20.84 -2.30 12.22
N GLN A 116 -21.00 -3.62 12.14
CA GLN A 116 -22.32 -4.24 11.93
C GLN A 116 -23.19 -4.23 13.19
N ALA A 117 -22.54 -4.16 14.36
CA ALA A 117 -23.18 -4.23 15.66
C ALA A 117 -23.72 -2.88 16.13
N ILE A 118 -23.02 -1.78 15.86
CA ILE A 118 -23.39 -0.43 16.32
C ILE A 118 -24.59 0.15 15.53
N GLY A 119 -25.40 0.93 16.22
CA GLY A 119 -26.52 1.67 15.64
C GLY A 119 -26.11 3.01 14.99
N PRO A 120 -27.04 3.70 14.31
CA PRO A 120 -26.78 5.03 13.75
C PRO A 120 -26.32 6.02 14.83
N GLY A 121 -25.17 6.66 14.61
CA GLY A 121 -24.59 7.62 15.57
C GLY A 121 -23.87 6.98 16.76
N GLU A 122 -23.91 5.65 16.89
CA GLU A 122 -23.05 4.94 17.84
C GLU A 122 -21.65 4.73 17.23
N ARG A 123 -20.67 4.54 18.11
CA ARG A 123 -19.27 4.29 17.77
C ARG A 123 -18.79 2.98 18.37
N PHE A 124 -17.71 2.44 17.84
CA PHE A 124 -16.98 1.36 18.49
C PHE A 124 -15.65 1.87 19.05
N GLY A 125 -15.14 1.24 20.09
CA GLY A 125 -13.81 1.52 20.62
C GLY A 125 -13.04 0.25 20.94
N ILE A 126 -11.74 0.39 21.16
CA ILE A 126 -10.85 -0.73 21.44
C ILE A 126 -10.26 -0.58 22.84
N VAL A 127 -10.28 -1.65 23.63
CA VAL A 127 -9.52 -1.73 24.88
C VAL A 127 -8.36 -2.69 24.71
N SER A 128 -7.13 -2.20 24.82
CA SER A 128 -5.89 -2.97 24.58
C SER A 128 -4.96 -3.01 25.80
N THR A 129 -3.77 -3.59 25.62
CA THR A 129 -2.78 -3.90 26.66
C THR A 129 -1.86 -2.70 26.95
N GLY A 130 -0.69 -2.64 26.33
CA GLY A 130 0.33 -1.62 26.58
C GLY A 130 0.07 -0.31 25.84
N LYS A 131 0.57 0.81 26.38
CA LYS A 131 0.35 2.17 25.85
C LYS A 131 0.77 2.37 24.39
N VAL A 132 1.79 1.63 23.93
CA VAL A 132 2.28 1.70 22.54
C VAL A 132 1.14 1.45 21.54
N TRP A 133 0.15 0.64 21.92
CA TRP A 133 -0.97 0.30 21.04
C TRP A 133 -1.99 1.41 20.83
N GLU A 134 -2.02 2.49 21.64
CA GLU A 134 -3.02 3.55 21.48
C GLU A 134 -2.88 4.26 20.14
N ALA A 135 -1.68 4.73 19.82
CA ALA A 135 -1.40 5.40 18.55
C ALA A 135 -1.44 4.42 17.38
N THR A 136 -0.74 3.28 17.50
CA THR A 136 -0.63 2.28 16.45
C THR A 136 -1.98 1.67 16.05
N LEU A 137 -2.83 1.31 17.02
CA LEU A 137 -4.15 0.76 16.68
C LEU A 137 -5.10 1.82 16.15
N ARG A 138 -4.95 3.10 16.55
CA ARG A 138 -5.74 4.18 15.96
C ARG A 138 -5.42 4.32 14.47
N GLU A 139 -4.14 4.45 14.13
CA GLU A 139 -3.69 4.53 12.73
C GLU A 139 -4.11 3.28 11.94
N ALA A 140 -3.95 2.08 12.52
CA ALA A 140 -4.37 0.84 11.87
C ALA A 140 -5.89 0.80 11.59
N VAL A 141 -6.72 1.33 12.50
CA VAL A 141 -8.17 1.40 12.29
C VAL A 141 -8.51 2.39 11.19
N ASP A 142 -7.92 3.59 11.21
CA ASP A 142 -8.16 4.60 10.18
C ASP A 142 -7.78 4.07 8.79
N ASN A 143 -6.62 3.40 8.68
CA ASN A 143 -6.20 2.70 7.46
C ASN A 143 -7.18 1.60 7.04
N TYR A 144 -7.66 0.78 7.99
CA TYR A 144 -8.61 -0.31 7.70
C TYR A 144 -9.98 0.22 7.21
N LEU A 145 -10.40 1.38 7.72
CA LEU A 145 -11.65 2.05 7.35
C LEU A 145 -11.52 2.93 6.10
N GLY A 146 -10.30 3.07 5.55
CA GLY A 146 -10.05 3.91 4.37
C GLY A 146 -10.18 5.40 4.66
N VAL A 147 -9.84 5.83 5.87
CA VAL A 147 -9.78 7.24 6.26
C VAL A 147 -8.56 7.87 5.58
N GLU A 148 -8.76 8.99 4.88
CA GLU A 148 -7.68 9.70 4.17
C GLU A 148 -6.76 10.47 5.14
N ASP A 149 -5.48 10.56 4.79
CA ASP A 149 -4.49 11.36 5.53
C ASP A 149 -4.95 12.82 5.68
N ASN A 150 -4.91 13.36 6.90
CA ASN A 150 -5.34 14.71 7.32
C ASN A 150 -6.85 14.91 7.63
N THR A 151 -7.60 13.83 7.86
CA THR A 151 -8.96 13.92 8.43
C THR A 151 -8.98 13.60 9.94
N GLU A 152 -10.00 14.03 10.68
CA GLU A 152 -10.10 13.85 12.15
C GLU A 152 -10.33 12.38 12.61
N GLY A 153 -10.05 11.39 11.77
CA GLY A 153 -10.31 9.97 12.01
C GLY A 153 -11.73 9.54 11.64
N SER A 154 -12.02 8.24 11.75
CA SER A 154 -13.38 7.72 11.47
C SER A 154 -14.41 8.17 12.50
N ALA A 155 -15.54 8.72 12.04
CA ALA A 155 -16.67 9.07 12.89
C ALA A 155 -17.21 7.86 13.68
N ALA A 156 -17.11 6.66 13.12
CA ALA A 156 -17.57 5.43 13.77
C ALA A 156 -16.60 4.88 14.85
N PHE A 157 -15.40 5.46 14.99
CA PHE A 157 -14.37 4.96 15.89
C PHE A 157 -14.10 5.91 17.05
N ALA A 158 -14.38 5.48 18.28
CA ALA A 158 -14.18 6.23 19.52
C ALA A 158 -12.71 6.34 19.94
N GLY A 159 -11.86 5.42 19.49
CA GLY A 159 -10.45 5.39 19.83
C GLY A 159 -10.04 4.14 20.60
N VAL A 160 -8.85 4.21 21.18
CA VAL A 160 -8.20 3.11 21.88
C VAL A 160 -7.93 3.55 23.31
N GLN A 161 -8.25 2.70 24.28
CA GLN A 161 -7.83 2.84 25.67
C GLN A 161 -7.01 1.63 26.08
N THR A 162 -6.00 1.84 26.94
CA THR A 162 -5.10 0.75 27.36
C THR A 162 -5.18 0.48 28.85
N THR A 163 -4.97 -0.79 29.23
CA THR A 163 -4.81 -1.15 30.64
C THR A 163 -3.44 -0.72 31.16
N GLY A 164 -2.47 -0.46 30.30
CA GLY A 164 -1.09 -0.15 30.66
C GLY A 164 -0.31 -1.35 31.19
N LEU A 165 -0.80 -2.57 30.96
CA LEU A 165 -0.09 -3.84 31.17
C LEU A 165 0.27 -4.42 29.81
N ASN A 166 1.46 -4.98 29.65
CA ASN A 166 1.84 -5.68 28.43
C ASN A 166 1.13 -7.05 28.37
N ALA A 167 1.10 -7.70 27.20
CA ALA A 167 0.33 -8.94 27.03
C ALA A 167 0.83 -10.11 27.90
N THR A 168 2.12 -10.17 28.23
CA THR A 168 2.66 -11.14 29.20
C THR A 168 2.26 -10.79 30.63
N GLU A 169 2.40 -9.52 31.02
CA GLU A 169 2.05 -9.04 32.36
C GLU A 169 0.57 -9.24 32.68
N LEU A 170 -0.31 -9.23 31.67
CA LEU A 170 -1.73 -9.50 31.83
C LEU A 170 -2.00 -10.88 32.44
N HIS A 171 -1.12 -11.88 32.19
CA HIS A 171 -1.24 -13.23 32.75
C HIS A 171 -0.52 -13.40 34.09
N ASP A 172 0.53 -12.63 34.35
CA ASP A 172 1.34 -12.73 35.57
C ASP A 172 0.83 -11.79 36.70
N THR A 173 0.02 -10.79 36.35
CA THR A 173 -0.55 -9.82 37.30
C THR A 173 -1.75 -10.42 38.03
N SER A 174 -1.95 -10.01 39.29
CA SER A 174 -3.10 -10.48 40.09
C SER A 174 -4.43 -10.19 39.36
N PRO A 175 -5.41 -11.13 39.40
CA PRO A 175 -6.71 -10.93 38.75
C PRO A 175 -7.46 -9.67 39.21
N VAL A 176 -7.24 -9.26 40.46
CA VAL A 176 -7.83 -8.05 41.04
C VAL A 176 -7.30 -6.79 40.34
N GLU A 177 -5.99 -6.72 40.14
CA GLU A 177 -5.34 -5.59 39.48
C GLU A 177 -5.68 -5.55 37.98
N VAL A 178 -5.66 -6.70 37.29
CA VAL A 178 -6.08 -6.80 35.88
C VAL A 178 -7.52 -6.30 35.71
N ARG A 179 -8.44 -6.76 36.58
CA ARG A 179 -9.84 -6.32 36.56
C ARG A 179 -9.98 -4.82 36.82
N SER A 180 -9.24 -4.28 37.79
CA SER A 180 -9.23 -2.85 38.11
C SER A 180 -8.81 -1.99 36.91
N ARG A 181 -7.69 -2.34 36.27
CA ARG A 181 -7.19 -1.60 35.09
C ARG A 181 -8.08 -1.75 33.87
N MET A 182 -8.63 -2.94 33.64
CA MET A 182 -9.60 -3.19 32.58
C MET A 182 -10.85 -2.31 32.76
N LYS A 183 -11.44 -2.31 33.97
CA LYS A 183 -12.60 -1.48 34.29
C LYS A 183 -12.31 0.00 34.04
N LYS A 184 -11.15 0.49 34.46
CA LYS A 184 -10.74 1.87 34.24
C LYS A 184 -10.63 2.21 32.75
N ALA A 185 -9.95 1.39 31.95
CA ALA A 185 -9.79 1.60 30.51
C ALA A 185 -11.14 1.61 29.78
N VAL A 186 -12.03 0.66 30.11
CA VAL A 186 -13.40 0.62 29.57
C VAL A 186 -14.19 1.85 29.99
N ALA A 187 -14.16 2.23 31.27
CA ALA A 187 -14.88 3.40 31.75
C ALA A 187 -14.44 4.68 31.03
N THR A 188 -13.13 4.89 30.88
CA THR A 188 -12.59 6.04 30.12
C THR A 188 -13.06 6.02 28.67
N LEU A 189 -13.06 4.86 28.01
CA LEU A 189 -13.54 4.74 26.63
C LEU A 189 -15.04 5.07 26.50
N LEU A 190 -15.86 4.61 27.45
CA LEU A 190 -17.30 4.80 27.43
C LEU A 190 -17.75 6.22 27.82
N MET A 191 -16.92 6.94 28.59
CA MET A 191 -17.19 8.32 29.00
C MET A 191 -16.86 9.36 27.92
N ASP A 192 -16.10 8.98 26.89
CA ASP A 192 -15.80 9.86 25.75
C ASP A 192 -16.95 9.83 24.73
N ASP A 193 -17.87 10.79 24.87
CA ASP A 193 -19.07 10.92 24.03
C ASP A 193 -18.97 12.02 22.98
N ALA A 194 -17.79 12.65 22.79
CA ALA A 194 -17.60 13.82 21.95
C ALA A 194 -18.02 13.62 20.47
N GLY A 195 -18.08 12.36 20.01
CA GLY A 195 -18.57 11.98 18.67
C GLY A 195 -19.82 11.09 18.65
N GLY A 196 -20.44 10.83 19.80
CA GLY A 196 -21.54 9.87 19.97
C GLY A 196 -21.18 8.70 20.91
N PRO A 197 -22.20 8.00 21.45
CA PRO A 197 -21.99 6.97 22.47
C PRO A 197 -21.30 5.72 21.90
N VAL A 198 -20.48 5.06 22.73
CA VAL A 198 -19.84 3.79 22.39
C VAL A 198 -20.85 2.64 22.47
N GLY A 199 -21.29 2.14 21.31
CA GLY A 199 -22.21 1.02 21.19
C GLY A 199 -21.52 -0.35 21.14
N ALA A 200 -20.20 -0.40 20.89
CA ALA A 200 -19.42 -1.63 20.88
C ALA A 200 -17.99 -1.44 21.43
N VAL A 201 -17.48 -2.42 22.17
CA VAL A 201 -16.11 -2.47 22.69
C VAL A 201 -15.41 -3.72 22.17
N CYS A 202 -14.32 -3.53 21.45
CA CYS A 202 -13.44 -4.61 20.99
C CYS A 202 -12.40 -4.96 22.04
N LEU A 203 -12.18 -6.25 22.26
CA LEU A 203 -11.08 -6.77 23.07
C LEU A 203 -9.78 -6.76 22.25
N GLY A 204 -8.90 -5.80 22.55
CA GLY A 204 -7.72 -5.42 21.78
C GLY A 204 -6.48 -6.29 21.97
N CYS A 205 -6.64 -7.53 22.44
CA CYS A 205 -5.54 -8.47 22.62
C CYS A 205 -6.07 -9.91 22.63
N ALA A 206 -5.34 -10.84 22.00
CA ALA A 206 -5.68 -12.26 22.03
C ALA A 206 -5.66 -12.85 23.46
N GLY A 207 -4.86 -12.30 24.36
CA GLY A 207 -4.81 -12.69 25.78
C GLY A 207 -5.98 -12.17 26.63
N MET A 208 -6.80 -11.27 26.09
CA MET A 208 -8.02 -10.76 26.75
C MET A 208 -9.26 -11.59 26.40
N ALA A 209 -9.09 -12.66 25.66
CA ALA A 209 -10.20 -13.44 25.14
C ALA A 209 -10.95 -14.11 26.31
N GLY A 210 -12.27 -13.95 26.34
CA GLY A 210 -13.13 -14.35 27.47
C GLY A 210 -13.23 -13.33 28.63
N PHE A 211 -12.76 -12.09 28.46
CA PHE A 211 -12.92 -11.02 29.46
C PHE A 211 -14.24 -10.26 29.33
N ASP A 212 -15.22 -10.82 28.62
CA ASP A 212 -16.53 -10.22 28.37
C ASP A 212 -17.24 -9.78 29.64
N ASP A 213 -17.19 -10.59 30.69
CA ASP A 213 -17.83 -10.28 31.97
C ASP A 213 -17.22 -9.04 32.63
N MET A 214 -15.90 -8.86 32.53
CA MET A 214 -15.22 -7.69 33.10
C MET A 214 -15.57 -6.40 32.36
N VAL A 215 -15.63 -6.46 31.01
CA VAL A 215 -16.05 -5.32 30.20
C VAL A 215 -17.53 -5.00 30.42
N ARG A 216 -18.38 -6.03 30.54
CA ARG A 216 -19.81 -5.88 30.83
C ARG A 216 -20.04 -5.21 32.17
N GLU A 217 -19.34 -5.67 33.20
CA GLU A 217 -19.41 -5.10 34.54
C GLU A 217 -18.98 -3.63 34.53
N ALA A 218 -17.84 -3.31 33.90
CA ALA A 218 -17.36 -1.95 33.75
C ALA A 218 -18.38 -1.04 33.04
N ALA A 219 -19.01 -1.55 31.98
CA ALA A 219 -20.02 -0.80 31.23
C ALA A 219 -21.27 -0.53 32.06
N ILE A 220 -21.74 -1.51 32.85
CA ILE A 220 -22.88 -1.34 33.76
C ILE A 220 -22.55 -0.37 34.90
N GLU A 221 -21.36 -0.43 35.46
CA GLU A 221 -20.92 0.52 36.50
C GLU A 221 -20.80 1.95 35.97
N THR A 222 -20.35 2.10 34.72
CA THR A 222 -20.10 3.42 34.09
C THR A 222 -21.38 4.08 33.56
N LEU A 223 -22.20 3.32 32.83
CA LEU A 223 -23.36 3.84 32.11
C LEU A 223 -24.71 3.46 32.77
N GLY A 224 -24.66 2.74 33.89
CA GLY A 224 -25.83 2.14 34.53
C GLY A 224 -26.33 0.89 33.80
N HIS A 225 -27.20 0.12 34.47
CA HIS A 225 -27.70 -1.15 33.94
C HIS A 225 -28.42 -1.02 32.58
N GLY A 226 -29.12 0.11 32.35
CA GLY A 226 -29.91 0.32 31.14
C GLY A 226 -29.06 0.47 29.87
N GLN A 227 -28.05 1.34 29.89
CA GLN A 227 -27.17 1.56 28.73
C GLN A 227 -25.99 0.60 28.72
N GLY A 228 -25.39 0.34 29.89
CA GLY A 228 -24.24 -0.55 30.03
C GLY A 228 -24.51 -1.99 29.60
N SER A 229 -25.76 -2.48 29.69
CA SER A 229 -26.14 -3.81 29.18
C SER A 229 -26.29 -3.87 27.66
N LYS A 230 -26.43 -2.71 26.98
CA LYS A 230 -26.59 -2.62 25.52
C LYS A 230 -25.27 -2.54 24.77
N VAL A 231 -24.18 -2.13 25.43
CA VAL A 231 -22.84 -2.10 24.84
C VAL A 231 -22.48 -3.50 24.36
N ARG A 232 -22.16 -3.67 23.07
CA ARG A 232 -21.77 -4.96 22.52
C ARG A 232 -20.30 -5.21 22.79
N ILE A 233 -19.95 -6.41 23.20
CA ILE A 233 -18.56 -6.78 23.48
C ILE A 233 -18.13 -7.71 22.35
N VAL A 234 -17.02 -7.37 21.71
CA VAL A 234 -16.56 -8.04 20.50
C VAL A 234 -15.19 -8.66 20.76
N ASP A 235 -15.19 -9.97 20.94
CA ASP A 235 -13.97 -10.78 20.94
C ASP A 235 -13.55 -11.05 19.49
N GLY A 236 -12.33 -10.63 19.13
CA GLY A 236 -11.81 -10.77 17.77
C GLY A 236 -11.61 -12.23 17.32
N VAL A 237 -11.36 -13.16 18.25
CA VAL A 237 -11.24 -14.60 17.95
C VAL A 237 -12.61 -15.14 17.57
N VAL A 238 -13.64 -14.85 18.39
CA VAL A 238 -15.02 -15.26 18.13
C VAL A 238 -15.53 -14.65 16.82
N ALA A 239 -15.32 -13.36 16.61
CA ALA A 239 -15.67 -12.65 15.39
C ALA A 239 -14.98 -13.27 14.16
N GLY A 240 -13.68 -13.54 14.27
CA GLY A 240 -12.88 -14.11 13.19
C GLY A 240 -13.32 -15.52 12.80
N VAL A 241 -13.51 -16.43 13.76
CA VAL A 241 -13.99 -17.79 13.47
C VAL A 241 -15.38 -17.76 12.87
N THR A 242 -16.30 -16.95 13.43
CA THR A 242 -17.67 -16.82 12.92
C THR A 242 -17.68 -16.31 11.47
N TRP A 243 -16.86 -15.31 11.17
CA TRP A 243 -16.73 -14.79 9.80
C TRP A 243 -16.17 -15.84 8.83
N LEU A 244 -15.10 -16.55 9.20
CA LEU A 244 -14.52 -17.59 8.36
C LEU A 244 -15.48 -18.75 8.11
N GLU A 245 -16.22 -19.18 9.14
CA GLU A 245 -17.24 -20.21 9.00
C GLU A 245 -18.36 -19.76 8.04
N GLY A 246 -18.84 -18.52 8.20
CA GLY A 246 -19.79 -17.92 7.27
C GLY A 246 -19.25 -17.84 5.84
N ALA A 247 -17.99 -17.49 5.67
CA ALA A 247 -17.32 -17.41 4.37
C ALA A 247 -17.20 -18.77 3.69
N LEU A 248 -16.88 -19.82 4.44
CA LEU A 248 -16.80 -21.18 3.91
C LEU A 248 -18.19 -21.77 3.61
N ARG A 249 -19.22 -21.43 4.40
CA ARG A 249 -20.59 -21.88 4.19
C ARG A 249 -21.26 -21.22 2.99
N SER A 250 -21.04 -19.93 2.81
CA SER A 250 -21.59 -19.14 1.69
C SER A 250 -20.90 -19.43 0.35
N GLY A 251 -19.83 -20.23 0.35
CA GLY A 251 -19.10 -20.54 -0.87
C GLY A 251 -18.37 -19.33 -1.44
N MET A 252 -18.06 -18.32 -0.61
CA MET A 252 -17.19 -17.21 -1.01
C MET A 252 -15.80 -17.70 -1.48
N SER A 253 -15.42 -18.94 -1.14
CA SER A 253 -14.26 -19.67 -1.66
C SER A 253 -14.51 -20.51 -2.94
N ASN A 254 -15.76 -20.88 -3.24
CA ASN A 254 -16.13 -21.90 -4.25
C ASN A 254 -17.04 -21.38 -5.39
N LEU A 255 -17.16 -20.07 -5.59
CA LEU A 255 -18.03 -19.51 -6.64
C LEU A 255 -17.50 -19.82 -8.06
N VAL A 256 -17.85 -21.00 -8.58
CA VAL A 256 -17.78 -21.34 -10.01
C VAL A 256 -18.98 -20.68 -10.69
N ILE A 257 -18.80 -19.45 -11.18
CA ILE A 257 -19.81 -18.82 -12.04
C ILE A 257 -19.77 -19.50 -13.41
N ARG A 258 -20.82 -20.27 -13.74
CA ARG A 258 -21.18 -20.66 -15.11
C ARG A 258 -21.41 -19.38 -15.92
N LYS A 259 -20.66 -19.22 -17.02
CA LYS A 259 -20.89 -18.18 -18.03
C LYS A 259 -22.29 -18.33 -18.64
N HIS A 260 -23.14 -17.30 -18.58
CA HIS A 260 -23.79 -16.66 -19.74
C HIS A 260 -24.53 -15.36 -19.33
N THR A 261 -23.97 -14.24 -19.79
CA THR A 261 -24.60 -13.00 -20.29
C THR A 261 -25.76 -12.33 -19.54
N MET A 262 -25.43 -11.36 -18.68
CA MET A 262 -25.92 -9.97 -18.70
C MET A 262 -24.80 -9.09 -18.13
N ALA A 263 -24.47 -7.97 -18.78
CA ALA A 263 -23.25 -7.20 -18.52
C ALA A 263 -23.58 -5.83 -17.90
N THR A 264 -23.46 -5.75 -16.57
CA THR A 264 -23.23 -4.55 -15.75
C THR A 264 -22.61 -5.05 -14.43
N THR A 265 -21.29 -4.88 -14.25
CA THR A 265 -20.62 -3.84 -13.44
C THR A 265 -20.49 -4.23 -11.97
N GLU A 266 -19.50 -5.06 -11.65
CA GLU A 266 -19.02 -5.33 -10.29
C GLU A 266 -17.48 -5.36 -10.24
N THR A 267 -16.99 -4.67 -9.22
CA THR A 267 -15.60 -4.28 -8.94
C THR A 267 -14.80 -5.48 -8.40
N LYS A 268 -13.82 -5.95 -9.17
CA LYS A 268 -12.85 -6.97 -8.75
C LYS A 268 -11.58 -6.30 -8.22
N THR A 269 -11.24 -6.51 -6.96
CA THR A 269 -9.86 -6.32 -6.48
C THR A 269 -8.96 -7.38 -7.12
N LYS A 270 -8.33 -7.01 -8.23
CA LYS A 270 -7.29 -7.77 -8.91
C LYS A 270 -5.98 -7.50 -8.19
N THR A 271 -5.24 -8.54 -7.81
CA THR A 271 -3.79 -8.43 -7.65
C THR A 271 -3.20 -8.08 -9.02
N PHE A 272 -2.91 -6.80 -9.23
CA PHE A 272 -2.29 -6.33 -10.47
C PHE A 272 -0.85 -6.83 -10.50
N LYS A 273 -0.59 -7.88 -11.29
CA LYS A 273 0.76 -8.09 -11.82
C LYS A 273 1.09 -6.83 -12.62
N SER A 274 2.10 -6.09 -12.19
CA SER A 274 2.66 -5.00 -12.96
C SER A 274 3.24 -5.56 -14.25
N HIS A 275 2.77 -5.03 -15.38
CA HIS A 275 3.28 -5.34 -16.70
C HIS A 275 4.07 -4.12 -17.22
N PRO A 276 5.14 -4.33 -18.00
CA PRO A 276 5.85 -3.22 -18.63
C PRO A 276 4.89 -2.45 -19.53
N ILE A 277 5.03 -1.12 -19.57
CA ILE A 277 4.18 -0.25 -20.38
C ILE A 277 4.44 -0.56 -21.87
N GLU A 278 3.36 -0.82 -22.62
CA GLU A 278 3.41 -1.00 -24.07
C GLU A 278 3.03 0.30 -24.76
N SER A 279 3.94 0.80 -25.59
CA SER A 279 3.71 1.97 -26.43
C SER A 279 2.63 1.70 -27.48
N TRP A 280 2.00 2.75 -28.01
CA TRP A 280 1.01 2.61 -29.06
C TRP A 280 1.60 1.97 -30.32
N ASP A 281 0.86 1.04 -30.93
CA ASP A 281 1.19 0.40 -32.22
C ASP A 281 0.65 1.21 -33.43
N ASP A 282 0.27 2.48 -33.22
CA ASP A 282 -0.23 3.39 -34.25
C ASP A 282 0.91 4.09 -35.02
N GLY A 283 0.65 4.51 -36.25
CA GLY A 283 1.71 4.80 -37.25
C GLY A 283 2.80 5.80 -36.84
N MET A 284 2.56 6.69 -35.88
CA MET A 284 3.52 7.72 -35.44
C MET A 284 4.36 7.30 -34.23
N SER A 285 3.84 6.44 -33.35
CA SER A 285 4.49 6.05 -32.09
C SER A 285 5.83 5.33 -32.27
N PRO A 286 5.97 4.32 -33.18
CA PRO A 286 7.25 3.64 -33.41
C PRO A 286 8.36 4.57 -33.93
N ILE A 287 7.99 5.66 -34.62
CA ILE A 287 8.95 6.65 -35.12
C ILE A 287 9.30 7.64 -34.01
N TYR A 288 8.27 8.20 -33.35
CA TYR A 288 8.45 9.27 -32.38
C TYR A 288 9.14 8.78 -31.10
N THR A 289 8.96 7.52 -30.67
CA THR A 289 9.64 7.04 -29.46
C THR A 289 11.17 7.07 -29.61
N HIS A 290 11.70 6.79 -30.80
CA HIS A 290 13.13 6.86 -31.09
C HIS A 290 13.60 8.28 -31.43
N LEU A 291 12.74 9.09 -32.05
CA LEU A 291 13.05 10.49 -32.37
C LEU A 291 13.10 11.37 -31.11
N HIS A 292 12.21 11.14 -30.14
CA HIS A 292 12.09 11.94 -28.93
C HIS A 292 13.41 12.14 -28.14
N PRO A 293 14.17 11.10 -27.76
CA PRO A 293 15.44 11.29 -27.04
C PRO A 293 16.47 12.07 -27.88
N LEU A 294 16.45 11.93 -29.21
CA LEU A 294 17.31 12.72 -30.09
C LEU A 294 16.90 14.20 -30.12
N LEU A 295 15.60 14.49 -30.12
CA LEU A 295 15.09 15.86 -30.03
C LEU A 295 15.44 16.53 -28.69
N LEU A 296 15.31 15.79 -27.57
CA LEU A 296 15.72 16.30 -26.25
C LEU A 296 17.22 16.58 -26.19
N LEU A 297 18.06 15.65 -26.68
CA LEU A 297 19.51 15.85 -26.74
C LEU A 297 19.89 16.97 -27.71
N GLY A 298 19.20 17.09 -28.84
CA GLY A 298 19.41 18.17 -29.82
C GLY A 298 19.05 19.54 -29.24
N LEU A 299 17.92 19.65 -28.53
CA LEU A 299 17.52 20.86 -27.82
C LEU A 299 18.56 21.22 -26.75
N PHE A 300 18.98 20.24 -25.93
CA PHE A 300 19.99 20.46 -24.90
C PHE A 300 21.33 20.89 -25.49
N TYR A 301 21.78 20.22 -26.57
CA TYR A 301 23.02 20.55 -27.28
C TYR A 301 22.97 21.97 -27.87
N TYR A 302 21.86 22.35 -28.49
CA TYR A 302 21.67 23.69 -29.04
C TYR A 302 21.73 24.76 -27.95
N GLN A 303 21.12 24.51 -26.79
CA GLN A 303 21.11 25.43 -25.65
C GLN A 303 22.39 25.38 -24.81
N PHE A 304 23.26 24.39 -25.03
CA PHE A 304 24.43 24.14 -24.17
C PHE A 304 25.38 25.35 -24.04
N PRO A 305 25.75 26.07 -25.11
CA PRO A 305 26.60 27.25 -24.98
C PRO A 305 25.95 28.35 -24.11
N SER A 306 24.67 28.63 -24.32
CA SER A 306 23.92 29.61 -23.53
C SER A 306 23.68 29.15 -22.09
N LEU A 307 23.52 27.84 -21.86
CA LEU A 307 23.42 27.25 -20.53
C LEU A 307 24.72 27.42 -19.74
N VAL A 308 25.87 27.30 -20.40
CA VAL A 308 27.19 27.51 -19.78
C VAL A 308 27.40 28.99 -19.46
N GLU A 309 27.03 29.90 -20.36
CA GLU A 309 27.26 31.34 -20.20
C GLU A 309 26.25 31.99 -19.21
N LYS A 310 24.96 31.67 -19.35
CA LYS A 310 23.82 32.30 -18.67
C LYS A 310 22.76 31.26 -18.28
N PRO A 311 23.03 30.42 -17.27
CA PRO A 311 22.15 29.32 -16.89
C PRO A 311 20.75 29.78 -16.45
N VAL A 312 20.63 30.82 -15.62
CA VAL A 312 19.33 31.26 -15.08
C VAL A 312 18.40 31.79 -16.17
N ASP A 313 18.94 32.42 -17.21
CA ASP A 313 18.14 32.95 -18.32
C ASP A 313 17.74 31.83 -19.31
N THR A 314 18.63 30.84 -19.49
CA THR A 314 18.47 29.78 -20.50
C THR A 314 17.59 28.63 -20.02
N LEU A 315 17.66 28.27 -18.74
CA LEU A 315 16.96 27.10 -18.18
C LEU A 315 15.43 27.19 -18.26
N PRO A 316 14.76 28.32 -17.98
CA PRO A 316 13.29 28.41 -18.10
C PRO A 316 12.79 28.13 -19.52
N GLN A 317 13.46 28.70 -20.52
CA GLN A 317 13.09 28.54 -21.93
C GLN A 317 13.34 27.11 -22.41
N THR A 318 14.45 26.53 -21.96
CA THR A 318 14.78 25.13 -22.23
C THR A 318 13.77 24.19 -21.57
N ALA A 319 13.33 24.47 -20.33
CA ALA A 319 12.32 23.70 -19.63
C ALA A 319 10.97 23.71 -20.35
N LEU A 320 10.56 24.84 -20.94
CA LEU A 320 9.35 24.90 -21.79
C LEU A 320 9.46 24.00 -23.02
N GLY A 321 10.61 24.01 -23.71
CA GLY A 321 10.87 23.12 -24.84
C GLY A 321 10.85 21.65 -24.45
N VAL A 322 11.45 21.31 -23.30
CA VAL A 322 11.44 19.94 -22.74
C VAL A 322 10.02 19.50 -22.39
N ALA A 323 9.25 20.36 -21.71
CA ALA A 323 7.86 20.06 -21.36
C ALA A 323 7.00 19.82 -22.61
N ALA A 324 7.19 20.60 -23.68
CA ALA A 324 6.50 20.41 -24.94
C ALA A 324 6.88 19.08 -25.62
N LEU A 325 8.17 18.75 -25.67
CA LEU A 325 8.66 17.49 -26.25
C LEU A 325 8.19 16.27 -25.46
N GLN A 326 8.20 16.35 -24.13
CA GLN A 326 7.69 15.31 -23.24
C GLN A 326 6.17 15.14 -23.38
N LEU A 327 5.41 16.23 -23.40
CA LEU A 327 3.96 16.16 -23.60
C LEU A 327 3.60 15.52 -24.94
N ALA A 328 4.32 15.87 -26.01
CA ALA A 328 4.16 15.24 -27.32
C ALA A 328 4.50 13.74 -27.27
N TYR A 329 5.61 13.37 -26.62
CA TYR A 329 5.97 11.95 -26.42
C TYR A 329 4.88 11.19 -25.66
N LEU A 330 4.39 11.74 -24.55
CA LEU A 330 3.36 11.09 -23.75
C LEU A 330 2.04 10.94 -24.53
N CYS A 331 1.61 11.96 -25.25
CA CYS A 331 0.38 11.90 -26.04
C CYS A 331 0.50 10.96 -27.27
N ILE A 332 1.68 10.88 -27.90
CA ILE A 332 1.88 10.09 -29.12
C ILE A 332 2.20 8.63 -28.78
N CYS A 333 3.09 8.38 -27.83
CA CYS A 333 3.72 7.06 -27.65
C CYS A 333 3.18 6.30 -26.45
N ILE A 334 2.75 6.99 -25.39
CA ILE A 334 2.45 6.37 -24.10
C ILE A 334 0.94 6.29 -23.86
N PRO A 335 0.41 5.14 -23.40
CA PRO A 335 -0.96 5.09 -22.91
C PRO A 335 -1.02 5.82 -21.55
N GLY A 336 -1.96 6.75 -21.40
CA GLY A 336 -2.19 7.43 -20.11
C GLY A 336 -2.60 6.46 -19.00
N SER A 337 -2.59 6.90 -17.75
CA SER A 337 -2.86 6.07 -16.56
C SER A 337 -4.11 5.18 -16.62
N ASN A 338 -5.17 5.66 -17.28
CA ASN A 338 -6.41 4.90 -17.47
C ASN A 338 -6.32 3.76 -18.51
N GLN A 339 -5.32 3.79 -19.40
CA GLN A 339 -5.15 2.87 -20.54
C GLN A 339 -3.88 2.03 -20.46
N ALA A 340 -2.85 2.45 -19.71
CA ALA A 340 -1.60 1.72 -19.50
C ALA A 340 -1.77 0.34 -18.81
N GLN A 341 -2.98 0.04 -18.34
CA GLN A 341 -3.34 -1.17 -17.60
C GLN A 341 -3.97 -2.28 -18.48
N LEU A 342 -4.19 -2.04 -19.77
CA LEU A 342 -4.78 -3.02 -20.70
C LEU A 342 -3.68 -3.75 -21.50
N PRO A 343 -3.59 -5.09 -21.45
CA PRO A 343 -2.64 -5.84 -22.27
C PRO A 343 -2.97 -5.65 -23.76
N GLN A 344 -2.01 -5.21 -24.59
CA GLN A 344 -2.29 -5.10 -26.02
C GLN A 344 -2.48 -6.49 -26.62
N ARG A 345 -3.56 -6.63 -27.38
CA ARG A 345 -3.98 -7.88 -28.01
C ARG A 345 -2.99 -8.20 -29.13
N GLY A 346 -2.08 -9.15 -28.89
CA GLY A 346 -1.20 -9.69 -29.93
C GLY A 346 -1.99 -10.10 -31.18
N LYS A 347 -1.57 -9.61 -32.35
CA LYS A 347 -2.18 -9.86 -33.66
C LYS A 347 -2.30 -11.37 -33.95
N LYS A 348 -3.46 -11.96 -33.68
CA LYS A 348 -3.89 -13.19 -34.37
C LYS A 348 -4.50 -12.79 -35.71
N LYS A 349 -3.84 -13.21 -36.81
CA LYS A 349 -4.39 -13.14 -38.17
C LYS A 349 -5.75 -13.86 -38.20
N GLY A 350 -6.82 -13.13 -38.49
CA GLY A 350 -8.11 -13.73 -38.85
C GLY A 350 -9.34 -13.00 -38.33
N LYS A 351 -10.08 -12.41 -39.27
CA LYS A 351 -11.44 -11.83 -39.21
C LYS A 351 -11.63 -10.50 -38.47
N MET A 352 -11.79 -9.47 -39.30
CA MET A 352 -12.45 -8.20 -38.98
C MET A 352 -13.84 -8.46 -38.40
N THR A 353 -14.05 -7.99 -37.18
CA THR A 353 -15.34 -7.45 -36.74
C THR A 353 -15.06 -6.07 -36.19
N GLN A 354 -15.48 -5.06 -36.96
CA GLN A 354 -15.55 -3.67 -36.54
C GLN A 354 -16.42 -3.56 -35.29
N ASN A 355 -15.86 -3.01 -34.21
CA ASN A 355 -16.49 -2.03 -33.32
C ASN A 355 -15.66 -1.90 -32.05
N HIS A 356 -14.99 -0.77 -31.89
CA HIS A 356 -14.94 0.05 -30.67
C HIS A 356 -14.12 1.30 -30.99
N GLN A 357 -14.83 2.31 -31.50
CA GLN A 357 -14.33 3.67 -31.63
C GLN A 357 -14.61 4.36 -30.28
N GLY A 358 -13.74 4.12 -29.30
CA GLY A 358 -13.66 4.96 -28.10
C GLY A 358 -12.86 6.20 -28.48
N ASP A 359 -13.40 7.38 -28.20
CA ASP A 359 -12.95 8.68 -28.70
C ASP A 359 -11.42 8.85 -28.64
N THR A 360 -10.74 8.64 -29.77
CA THR A 360 -9.28 8.72 -29.95
C THR A 360 -8.83 10.16 -30.20
N GLY A 361 -9.58 11.14 -29.71
CA GLY A 361 -9.27 12.54 -29.87
C GLY A 361 -7.99 12.93 -29.14
N ILE A 362 -7.18 13.80 -29.76
CA ILE A 362 -5.98 14.39 -29.14
C ILE A 362 -6.31 14.98 -27.75
N GLY A 363 -7.51 15.55 -27.58
CA GLY A 363 -7.99 16.11 -26.32
C GLY A 363 -8.04 15.11 -25.15
N ALA A 364 -8.38 13.84 -25.41
CA ALA A 364 -8.45 12.80 -24.36
C ALA A 364 -7.06 12.41 -23.83
N LYS A 365 -6.00 12.60 -24.62
CA LYS A 365 -4.61 12.36 -24.22
C LYS A 365 -3.94 13.60 -23.62
N LEU A 366 -4.34 14.78 -24.08
CA LEU A 366 -3.79 16.07 -23.69
C LEU A 366 -4.12 16.44 -22.24
N VAL A 367 -5.36 16.20 -21.78
CA VAL A 367 -5.80 16.56 -20.42
C VAL A 367 -4.97 15.84 -19.34
N PRO A 368 -4.81 14.49 -19.36
CA PRO A 368 -3.90 13.82 -18.42
C PRO A 368 -2.46 14.31 -18.55
N GLY A 369 -2.02 14.64 -19.78
CA GLY A 369 -0.69 15.18 -20.05
C GLY A 369 -0.43 16.50 -19.34
N ILE A 370 -1.40 17.41 -19.35
CA ILE A 370 -1.31 18.71 -18.68
C ILE A 370 -1.39 18.53 -17.16
N LEU A 371 -2.29 17.68 -16.65
CA LEU A 371 -2.41 17.44 -15.21
C LEU A 371 -1.12 16.85 -14.62
N SER A 372 -0.52 15.86 -15.29
CA SER A 372 0.75 15.28 -14.88
C SER A 372 1.92 16.27 -14.99
N LEU A 373 1.86 17.22 -15.93
CA LEU A 373 2.85 18.30 -16.04
C LEU A 373 2.74 19.24 -14.84
N ILE A 374 1.52 19.60 -14.44
CA ILE A 374 1.27 20.42 -13.25
C ILE A 374 1.87 19.72 -12.02
N LEU A 375 1.58 18.42 -11.82
CA LEU A 375 2.15 17.65 -10.70
C LEU A 375 3.69 17.58 -10.75
N ALA A 376 4.28 17.38 -11.93
CA ALA A 376 5.73 17.37 -12.07
C ALA A 376 6.37 18.72 -11.71
N VAL A 377 5.72 19.83 -12.06
CA VAL A 377 6.22 21.19 -11.76
C VAL A 377 5.98 21.57 -10.31
N THR A 378 4.80 21.30 -9.75
CA THR A 378 4.42 21.77 -8.41
C THR A 378 4.86 20.84 -7.28
N LEU A 379 4.94 19.53 -7.53
CA LEU A 379 5.34 18.53 -6.54
C LEU A 379 6.71 17.94 -6.84
N GLY A 380 6.92 17.48 -8.09
CA GLY A 380 8.16 16.80 -8.47
C GLY A 380 9.39 17.71 -8.41
N ALA A 381 9.31 18.91 -8.99
CA ALA A 381 10.45 19.83 -9.06
C ALA A 381 10.93 20.31 -7.68
N PRO A 382 10.05 20.72 -6.74
CA PRO A 382 10.48 21.06 -5.38
C PRO A 382 11.08 19.88 -4.63
N LEU A 383 10.48 18.68 -4.74
CA LEU A 383 11.00 17.49 -4.06
C LEU A 383 12.41 17.14 -4.55
N ILE A 384 12.62 17.18 -5.86
CA ILE A 384 13.94 16.90 -6.44
C ILE A 384 14.94 18.01 -6.07
N ALA A 385 14.53 19.28 -6.05
CA ALA A 385 15.39 20.37 -5.59
C ALA A 385 15.83 20.17 -4.12
N ILE A 386 14.93 19.73 -3.24
CA ILE A 386 15.26 19.36 -1.86
C ILE A 386 16.28 18.21 -1.83
N VAL A 387 16.07 17.16 -2.62
CA VAL A 387 17.02 16.04 -2.72
C VAL A 387 18.38 16.53 -3.20
N LEU A 388 18.45 17.38 -4.23
CA LEU A 388 19.72 17.94 -4.71
C LEU A 388 20.45 18.72 -3.60
N ILE A 389 19.72 19.51 -2.81
CA ILE A 389 20.29 20.23 -1.66
C ILE A 389 20.83 19.25 -0.61
N LEU A 390 20.08 18.21 -0.27
CA LEU A 390 20.53 17.17 0.66
C LEU A 390 21.78 16.43 0.17
N PHE A 391 21.97 16.33 -1.15
CA PHE A 391 23.15 15.76 -1.80
C PHE A 391 24.26 16.78 -2.09
N GLY A 392 24.16 17.99 -1.52
CA GLY A 392 25.25 18.99 -1.54
C GLY A 392 25.08 20.13 -2.54
N ALA A 393 23.90 20.29 -3.16
CA ALA A 393 23.63 21.50 -3.94
C ALA A 393 23.59 22.75 -3.05
N PRO A 394 24.02 23.93 -3.55
CA PRO A 394 24.03 25.15 -2.75
C PRO A 394 22.64 25.53 -2.20
N LEU A 395 22.55 25.68 -0.87
CA LEU A 395 21.32 26.06 -0.16
C LEU A 395 21.08 27.58 -0.16
N THR A 396 22.14 28.36 0.07
CA THR A 396 22.06 29.82 0.25
C THR A 396 22.47 30.62 -0.98
N THR A 397 23.20 30.01 -1.91
CA THR A 397 23.59 30.62 -3.18
C THR A 397 23.00 29.82 -4.34
N HIS A 398 22.93 30.37 -5.54
CA HIS A 398 22.49 29.64 -6.75
C HIS A 398 21.11 28.97 -6.65
N GLN A 399 20.20 29.48 -5.80
CA GLN A 399 18.87 28.88 -5.59
C GLN A 399 18.07 28.70 -6.88
N ALA A 400 18.09 29.71 -7.77
CA ALA A 400 17.44 29.60 -9.09
C ALA A 400 18.01 28.45 -9.93
N HIS A 401 19.33 28.22 -9.88
CA HIS A 401 19.98 27.13 -10.59
C HIS A 401 19.52 25.77 -10.04
N THR A 402 19.44 25.64 -8.72
CA THR A 402 19.00 24.41 -8.05
C THR A 402 17.53 24.12 -8.33
N LEU A 403 16.66 25.14 -8.29
CA LEU A 403 15.24 24.99 -8.62
C LEU A 403 15.03 24.60 -10.08
N TYR A 404 15.72 25.24 -11.02
CA TYR A 404 15.63 24.88 -12.43
C TYR A 404 16.27 23.52 -12.74
N CYS A 405 17.34 23.16 -12.05
CA CYS A 405 17.91 21.81 -12.12
C CYS A 405 16.88 20.76 -11.69
N GLY A 406 16.24 20.97 -10.54
CA GLY A 406 15.16 20.12 -10.04
C GLY A 406 13.97 20.05 -11.01
N LEU A 407 13.61 21.17 -11.65
CA LEU A 407 12.59 21.21 -12.69
C LEU A 407 12.94 20.33 -13.89
N HIS A 408 14.15 20.43 -14.42
CA HIS A 408 14.57 19.62 -15.55
C HIS A 408 14.60 18.13 -15.22
N ILE A 409 15.16 17.74 -14.07
CA ILE A 409 15.15 16.34 -13.63
C ILE A 409 13.71 15.86 -13.40
N SER A 410 12.82 16.70 -12.86
CA SER A 410 11.39 16.37 -12.71
C SER A 410 10.70 16.14 -14.05
N LEU A 411 10.92 17.01 -15.04
CA LEU A 411 10.35 16.87 -16.38
C LEU A 411 10.84 15.62 -17.11
N LEU A 412 12.08 15.18 -16.84
CA LEU A 412 12.64 13.97 -17.44
C LEU A 412 12.21 12.69 -16.69
N ALA A 413 12.25 12.69 -15.35
CA ALA A 413 12.09 11.50 -14.53
C ALA A 413 10.68 11.33 -13.94
N ALA A 414 10.11 12.39 -13.36
CA ALA A 414 8.84 12.31 -12.64
C ALA A 414 7.62 12.52 -13.54
N TYR A 415 7.71 13.40 -14.54
CA TYR A 415 6.57 13.72 -15.41
C TYR A 415 6.02 12.51 -16.17
N PRO A 416 6.83 11.68 -16.85
CA PRO A 416 6.34 10.45 -17.47
C PRO A 416 5.72 9.46 -16.47
N LEU A 417 6.24 9.37 -15.24
CA LEU A 417 5.69 8.52 -14.19
C LEU A 417 4.32 9.01 -13.72
N PHE A 418 4.14 10.31 -13.49
CA PHE A 418 2.82 10.89 -13.16
C PHE A 418 1.81 10.66 -14.28
N TYR A 419 2.24 10.64 -15.54
CA TYR A 419 1.34 10.39 -16.68
C TYR A 419 0.83 8.95 -16.72
N VAL A 420 1.71 7.98 -16.43
CA VAL A 420 1.37 6.55 -16.54
C VAL A 420 0.80 5.98 -15.25
N HIS A 421 1.28 6.42 -14.09
CA HIS A 421 0.85 5.88 -12.80
C HIS A 421 -0.12 6.78 -12.06
N GLY A 422 -0.31 8.03 -12.49
CA GLY A 422 -1.09 9.01 -11.74
C GLY A 422 -0.47 9.25 -10.35
N VAL A 423 -1.31 9.29 -9.33
CA VAL A 423 -0.93 9.44 -7.91
C VAL A 423 -1.19 8.17 -7.09
N ASP A 424 -1.18 7.00 -7.75
CA ASP A 424 -1.41 5.71 -7.10
C ASP A 424 -0.23 5.34 -6.17
N ALA A 425 -0.46 5.38 -4.86
CA ALA A 425 0.56 5.15 -3.84
C ALA A 425 1.27 3.80 -4.02
N ALA A 426 0.54 2.72 -4.34
CA ALA A 426 1.13 1.39 -4.51
C ALA A 426 2.07 1.34 -5.71
N LYS A 427 1.76 2.07 -6.80
CA LYS A 427 2.64 2.20 -7.96
C LYS A 427 3.88 3.04 -7.67
N TRP A 428 3.73 4.13 -6.94
CA TRP A 428 4.86 4.95 -6.51
C TRP A 428 5.78 4.20 -5.54
N THR A 429 5.23 3.39 -4.63
CA THR A 429 6.01 2.48 -3.78
C THR A 429 6.74 1.42 -4.62
N GLU A 430 6.08 0.83 -5.62
CA GLU A 430 6.71 -0.15 -6.51
C GLU A 430 7.87 0.45 -7.33
N VAL A 431 7.70 1.67 -7.84
CA VAL A 431 8.74 2.43 -8.56
C VAL A 431 9.89 2.79 -7.62
N GLY A 432 9.59 3.31 -6.43
CA GLY A 432 10.60 3.68 -5.42
C GLY A 432 11.39 2.48 -4.89
N ALA A 433 10.75 1.31 -4.78
CA ALA A 433 11.40 0.06 -4.40
C ALA A 433 12.18 -0.61 -5.55
N LEU A 434 12.22 0.00 -6.73
CA LEU A 434 12.80 -0.57 -7.96
C LEU A 434 12.20 -1.95 -8.33
N ALA A 435 10.96 -2.21 -7.90
CA ALA A 435 10.26 -3.48 -8.09
C ALA A 435 9.36 -3.50 -9.35
N ALA A 436 9.19 -2.33 -9.97
CA ALA A 436 8.46 -2.15 -11.22
C ALA A 436 9.17 -2.90 -12.38
N PRO A 437 8.41 -3.52 -13.30
CA PRO A 437 8.99 -4.07 -14.52
C PRO A 437 9.62 -2.94 -15.33
N ILE A 438 10.81 -3.19 -15.85
CA ILE A 438 11.54 -2.21 -16.66
C ILE A 438 10.80 -2.01 -17.99
N ASP A 439 10.57 -0.75 -18.34
CA ASP A 439 10.10 -0.31 -19.64
C ASP A 439 10.79 0.99 -20.04
N GLU A 440 10.37 1.62 -21.14
CA GLU A 440 10.99 2.86 -21.62
C GLU A 440 10.79 4.05 -20.67
N VAL A 441 9.70 4.08 -19.89
CA VAL A 441 9.42 5.16 -18.94
C VAL A 441 10.26 4.96 -17.68
N PHE A 442 10.19 3.78 -17.07
CA PHE A 442 10.95 3.46 -15.87
C PHE A 442 12.47 3.49 -16.12
N GLY A 443 12.90 2.94 -17.26
CA GLY A 443 14.30 2.99 -17.69
C GLY A 443 14.80 4.41 -17.90
N ALA A 444 13.99 5.30 -18.47
CA ALA A 444 14.34 6.71 -18.62
C ALA A 444 14.47 7.41 -17.26
N THR A 445 13.55 7.18 -16.31
CA THR A 445 13.63 7.71 -14.94
C THR A 445 14.93 7.28 -14.26
N VAL A 446 15.21 5.98 -14.21
CA VAL A 446 16.43 5.44 -13.59
C VAL A 446 17.68 5.99 -14.29
N GLY A 447 17.66 6.04 -15.62
CA GLY A 447 18.74 6.61 -16.43
C GLY A 447 18.99 8.08 -16.12
N THR A 448 17.95 8.91 -15.99
CA THR A 448 18.08 10.33 -15.60
C THR A 448 18.73 10.48 -14.24
N LEU A 449 18.32 9.70 -13.24
CA LEU A 449 18.85 9.81 -11.87
C LEU A 449 20.32 9.36 -11.80
N ILE A 450 20.64 8.21 -12.41
CA ILE A 450 22.03 7.73 -12.49
C ILE A 450 22.89 8.71 -13.30
N GLY A 451 22.36 9.21 -14.41
CA GLY A 451 23.04 10.19 -15.26
C GLY A 451 23.33 11.49 -14.52
N ALA A 452 22.36 12.02 -13.78
CA ALA A 452 22.53 13.21 -12.94
C ALA A 452 23.61 13.00 -11.87
N TRP A 453 23.61 11.83 -11.23
CA TRP A 453 24.62 11.46 -10.23
C TRP A 453 26.02 11.35 -10.83
N VAL A 454 26.18 10.69 -11.99
CA VAL A 454 27.46 10.63 -12.73
C VAL A 454 27.89 12.04 -13.17
N GLY A 455 26.93 12.89 -13.56
CA GLY A 455 27.15 14.29 -13.88
C GLY A 455 27.68 15.14 -12.72
N ALA A 456 27.63 14.64 -11.48
CA ALA A 456 28.23 15.32 -10.32
C ALA A 456 29.74 15.11 -10.26
N ILE A 457 30.28 14.02 -10.83
CA ILE A 457 31.70 13.64 -10.76
C ILE A 457 32.64 14.73 -11.30
N PRO A 458 32.35 15.41 -12.42
CA PRO A 458 33.24 16.45 -12.94
C PRO A 458 33.33 17.72 -12.09
N ILE A 459 32.38 17.96 -11.17
CA ILE A 459 32.34 19.18 -10.34
C ILE A 459 33.54 19.24 -9.38
N PRO A 460 33.82 18.23 -8.53
CA PRO A 460 34.97 18.26 -7.61
C PRO A 460 36.33 18.06 -8.29
N LEU A 461 36.37 17.67 -9.56
CA LEU A 461 37.63 17.53 -10.31
C LEU A 461 38.22 18.89 -10.72
N ASP A 462 37.41 19.96 -10.66
CA ASP A 462 37.80 21.37 -10.76
C ASP A 462 38.87 21.65 -11.83
N TRP A 463 38.50 21.46 -13.10
CA TRP A 463 39.39 21.69 -14.25
C TRP A 463 39.36 23.16 -14.70
N ASP A 464 38.87 24.07 -13.85
CA ASP A 464 38.67 25.50 -14.13
C ASP A 464 37.89 25.77 -15.43
N ARG A 465 36.89 24.92 -15.75
CA ARG A 465 36.06 25.09 -16.95
C ARG A 465 34.67 25.60 -16.60
N GLU A 466 34.20 26.56 -17.40
CA GLU A 466 32.85 27.13 -17.26
C GLU A 466 31.73 26.07 -17.29
N TRP A 467 31.91 24.99 -18.07
CA TRP A 467 30.92 23.91 -18.15
C TRP A 467 30.86 23.02 -16.90
N GLN A 468 31.83 23.10 -15.97
CA GLN A 468 31.80 22.37 -14.69
C GLN A 468 30.94 23.05 -13.62
N LYS A 469 30.49 24.29 -13.87
CA LYS A 469 29.68 25.05 -12.90
C LYS A 469 28.30 24.41 -12.69
N TRP A 470 27.80 24.52 -11.46
CA TRP A 470 26.45 24.09 -11.12
C TRP A 470 25.39 24.86 -11.94
N PRO A 471 24.40 24.19 -12.57
CA PRO A 471 24.07 22.76 -12.56
C PRO A 471 24.41 22.04 -13.90
N VAL A 472 25.34 22.58 -14.70
CA VAL A 472 25.52 22.23 -16.12
C VAL A 472 25.85 20.74 -16.32
N THR A 473 26.82 20.20 -15.58
CA THR A 473 27.26 18.80 -15.72
C THR A 473 26.21 17.79 -15.25
N ILE A 474 25.46 18.15 -14.20
CA ILE A 474 24.34 17.36 -13.68
C ILE A 474 23.27 17.23 -14.77
N LEU A 475 22.92 18.34 -15.41
CA LEU A 475 21.94 18.34 -16.49
C LEU A 475 22.47 17.58 -17.71
N ALA A 476 23.72 17.78 -18.12
CA ALA A 476 24.30 16.99 -19.21
C ALA A 476 24.19 15.48 -18.93
N GLY A 477 24.55 15.05 -17.72
CA GLY A 477 24.40 13.68 -17.27
C GLY A 477 22.93 13.22 -17.26
N ALA A 478 22.01 14.02 -16.76
CA ALA A 478 20.57 13.71 -16.69
C ALA A 478 19.94 13.49 -18.07
N TYR A 479 20.27 14.32 -19.07
CA TYR A 479 19.74 14.20 -20.43
C TYR A 479 20.35 13.02 -21.19
N ILE A 480 21.66 12.79 -21.07
CA ILE A 480 22.31 11.62 -21.66
C ILE A 480 21.77 10.34 -21.01
N GLY A 481 21.67 10.33 -19.68
CA GLY A 481 21.11 9.24 -18.90
C GLY A 481 19.66 8.95 -19.25
N TYR A 482 18.82 9.97 -19.44
CA TYR A 482 17.45 9.82 -19.94
C TYR A 482 17.43 9.08 -21.29
N ALA A 483 18.22 9.55 -22.26
CA ALA A 483 18.23 8.98 -23.60
C ALA A 483 18.70 7.51 -23.60
N VAL A 484 19.78 7.21 -22.89
CA VAL A 484 20.32 5.85 -22.76
C VAL A 484 19.33 4.96 -22.01
N GLY A 485 18.84 5.40 -20.85
CA GLY A 485 17.90 4.66 -20.02
C GLY A 485 16.59 4.35 -20.73
N LYS A 486 16.05 5.31 -21.49
CA LYS A 486 14.86 5.11 -22.32
C LYS A 486 15.07 4.00 -23.36
N VAL A 487 16.18 4.06 -24.11
CA VAL A 487 16.49 3.07 -25.15
C VAL A 487 16.71 1.69 -24.54
N VAL A 488 17.52 1.59 -23.49
CA VAL A 488 17.84 0.31 -22.82
C VAL A 488 16.59 -0.29 -22.18
N GLY A 489 15.78 0.51 -21.47
CA GLY A 489 14.55 0.04 -20.83
C GLY A 489 13.45 -0.33 -21.82
N GLY A 490 13.36 0.39 -22.94
CA GLY A 490 12.39 0.12 -24.00
C GLY A 490 12.76 -1.06 -24.92
N SER A 491 14.01 -1.52 -24.90
CA SER A 491 14.51 -2.59 -25.78
C SER A 491 15.13 -3.76 -25.02
N LEU A 492 16.39 -3.61 -24.59
CA LEU A 492 17.23 -4.68 -24.04
C LEU A 492 16.71 -5.24 -22.71
N LEU A 493 16.19 -4.39 -21.84
CA LEU A 493 15.76 -4.77 -20.48
C LEU A 493 14.24 -4.81 -20.32
N LYS A 494 13.47 -4.62 -21.40
CA LYS A 494 12.00 -4.53 -21.33
C LYS A 494 11.39 -5.77 -20.66
N GLY A 495 10.56 -5.56 -19.65
CA GLY A 495 9.89 -6.59 -18.86
C GLY A 495 10.76 -7.27 -17.79
N SER A 496 12.06 -6.96 -17.73
CA SER A 496 12.94 -7.46 -16.67
C SER A 496 12.64 -6.75 -15.34
N LYS A 497 12.97 -7.37 -14.21
CA LYS A 497 12.87 -6.75 -12.88
C LYS A 497 14.25 -6.63 -12.26
N ILE A 498 14.52 -5.51 -11.60
CA ILE A 498 15.75 -5.31 -10.84
C ILE A 498 15.67 -6.21 -9.61
N LYS A 499 16.62 -7.14 -9.46
CA LYS A 499 16.76 -7.96 -8.25
C LYS A 499 17.81 -7.27 -7.38
N ILE A 500 17.34 -6.55 -6.37
CA ILE A 500 18.22 -6.06 -5.30
C ILE A 500 18.45 -7.26 -4.37
N ALA A 501 19.71 -7.70 -4.27
CA ALA A 501 20.12 -8.86 -3.48
C ALA A 501 20.14 -8.56 -1.99
#